data_AF-A0A419K4E4-F1
#
_entry.id   AF-A0A419K4E4-F1
#
_cell.length_a   1.000
_cell.length_b   1.000
_cell.length_c   1.000
_cell.angle_alpha   90.00
_cell.angle_beta   90.00
_cell.angle_gamma   90.00
#
_symmetry.space_group_name_H-M   'P 1'
#
loop_
_entity.id
_entity.type
_entity.pdbx_description
1 polymer ?
#
loop_
_entity_poly.entity_id
_entity_poly.type
_entity_poly.pdbx_seq_one_letter_code
_entity_poly.pdbx_strand_id
1 'polypeptide(L)'
;MSPAVGVVATYSIHEFILFVIILTLILGISFELPVVLVFVVRSGLVQTDTLKGYRRYIYVAMFVLAAIFTPPDVVSQLIVALPLIIFYEIGIIITSILSKSHFVTL
;
A
#
# COMPACT_ATOMS: atom_id res chain seq x y z
N MET A 1 41.84 27.55 -15.68
CA MET A 1 41.57 26.35 -14.87
C MET A 1 40.16 25.89 -15.19
N SER A 2 40.04 24.79 -15.94
CA SER A 2 38.75 24.23 -16.38
C SER A 2 38.03 23.61 -15.18
N PRO A 3 36.75 23.93 -14.90
CA PRO A 3 35.96 23.20 -13.92
C PRO A 3 35.67 21.82 -14.52
N ALA A 4 36.56 20.87 -14.21
CA ALA A 4 36.41 19.49 -14.62
C ALA A 4 35.17 18.89 -13.94
N VAL A 5 34.16 18.65 -14.78
CA VAL A 5 33.11 17.63 -14.63
C VAL A 5 32.20 17.83 -13.41
N GLY A 6 31.08 18.50 -13.66
CA GLY A 6 29.96 18.62 -12.74
C GLY A 6 29.32 17.27 -12.41
N VAL A 7 29.82 16.61 -11.36
CA VAL A 7 29.01 15.70 -10.55
C VAL A 7 28.54 16.50 -9.34
N VAL A 8 27.51 17.31 -9.57
CA VAL A 8 26.67 17.77 -8.45
C VAL A 8 25.97 16.51 -7.96
N ALA A 9 26.22 16.09 -6.73
CA ALA A 9 25.53 14.96 -6.13
C ALA A 9 24.02 15.28 -6.10
N THR A 10 23.30 14.81 -7.13
CA THR A 10 21.87 15.08 -7.32
C THR A 10 21.00 14.23 -6.39
N TYR A 11 21.51 13.10 -5.89
CA TYR A 11 20.88 12.31 -4.84
C TYR A 11 21.70 12.36 -3.56
N SER A 12 21.11 12.88 -2.48
CA SER A 12 21.72 12.82 -1.17
C SER A 12 21.50 11.44 -0.55
N ILE A 13 22.51 10.89 0.10
CA ILE A 13 22.43 9.62 0.84
C ILE A 13 21.33 9.70 1.92
N HIS A 14 21.11 10.90 2.46
CA HIS A 14 20.08 11.16 3.45
C HIS A 14 18.66 10.87 2.92
N GLU A 15 18.32 11.38 1.74
CA GLU A 15 17.02 11.14 1.09
C GLU A 15 16.79 9.65 0.82
N PHE A 16 17.83 8.94 0.36
CA PHE A 16 17.74 7.51 0.11
C PHE A 16 17.48 6.71 1.40
N ILE A 17 18.21 7.02 2.48
CA ILE A 17 18.03 6.33 3.77
C ILE A 17 16.63 6.60 4.33
N LEU A 18 16.16 7.85 4.29
CA LEU A 18 14.82 8.21 4.73
C LEU A 18 13.75 7.46 3.91
N PHE A 19 13.91 7.40 2.59
CA PHE A 19 13.01 6.65 1.73
C PHE A 19 12.94 5.18 2.10
N VAL A 20 14.09 4.52 2.33
CA VAL A 20 14.12 3.10 2.73
C VAL A 20 13.48 2.87 4.10
N ILE A 21 13.69 3.77 5.07
CA ILE A 21 13.05 3.69 6.39
C ILE A 21 11.53 3.79 6.24
N ILE A 22 11.04 4.80 5.51
CA ILE A 22 9.61 5.01 5.26
C ILE A 22 8.99 3.81 4.54
N LEU A 23 9.66 3.30 3.50
CA LEU A 23 9.21 2.12 2.75
C LEU A 23 9.07 0.91 3.68
N THR A 24 10.04 0.70 4.56
CA THR A 24 10.01 -0.41 5.54
C THR A 24 8.84 -0.27 6.52
N LEU A 25 8.61 0.94 7.03
CA LEU A 25 7.48 1.21 7.95
C LEU A 25 6.13 1.00 7.26
N ILE A 26 5.95 1.55 6.05
CA ILE A 26 4.71 1.38 5.28
C ILE A 26 4.48 -0.08 4.97
N LEU A 27 5.51 -0.84 4.58
CA LEU A 27 5.38 -2.26 4.32
C LEU A 27 4.91 -3.02 5.57
N GLY A 28 5.48 -2.71 6.74
CA GLY A 28 5.09 -3.31 8.02
C GLY A 28 3.63 -3.03 8.37
N ILE A 29 3.19 -1.76 8.28
CA ILE A 29 1.81 -1.37 8.57
C ILE A 29 0.85 -1.98 7.53
N SER A 30 1.25 -2.02 6.26
CA SER A 30 0.43 -2.59 5.18
C SER A 30 0.17 -4.08 5.38
N PHE A 31 1.09 -4.80 6.01
CA PHE A 31 0.93 -6.22 6.34
C PHE A 31 -0.22 -6.48 7.34
N GLU A 32 -0.65 -5.46 8.09
CA GLU A 32 -1.82 -5.55 8.97
C GLU A 32 -3.15 -5.46 8.19
N LEU A 33 -3.17 -4.80 7.02
CA LEU A 33 -4.38 -4.62 6.21
C LEU A 33 -5.10 -5.96 5.87
N PRO A 34 -4.43 -7.03 5.39
CA PRO A 34 -5.08 -8.31 5.15
C PRO A 34 -5.77 -8.86 6.40
N VAL A 35 -5.11 -8.78 7.57
CA VAL A 35 -5.64 -9.30 8.83
C VAL A 35 -6.85 -8.50 9.28
N VAL A 36 -6.78 -7.17 9.21
CA VAL A 36 -7.90 -6.28 9.56
C VAL A 36 -9.10 -6.53 8.65
N LEU A 37 -8.89 -6.65 7.33
CA LEU A 37 -9.98 -6.93 6.38
C LEU A 37 -10.65 -8.27 6.68
N VAL A 38 -9.87 -9.31 6.97
CA VAL A 38 -10.40 -10.62 7.36
C VAL A 38 -11.22 -10.52 8.65
N PHE A 39 -10.73 -9.81 9.65
CA PHE A 39 -11.43 -9.63 10.92
C PHE A 39 -12.77 -8.89 10.73
N VAL A 40 -12.78 -7.77 10.01
CA VAL A 40 -13.98 -6.96 9.76
C VAL A 40 -15.03 -7.76 9.00
N VAL A 41 -14.63 -8.50 7.96
CA VAL A 41 -15.57 -9.36 7.21
C VAL A 41 -16.07 -10.52 8.06
N ARG A 42 -15.20 -11.16 8.85
CA ARG A 42 -15.57 -12.27 9.75
C ARG A 42 -16.55 -11.82 10.83
N SER A 43 -16.41 -10.60 11.33
CA SER A 43 -17.32 -10.01 12.34
C SER A 43 -18.71 -9.66 11.79
N GLY A 44 -18.91 -9.73 10.47
CA GLY A 44 -20.18 -9.38 9.81
C GLY A 44 -20.41 -7.88 9.64
N LEU A 45 -19.44 -7.03 10.01
CA LEU A 45 -19.55 -5.57 9.87
C LEU A 45 -19.55 -5.11 8.41
N VAL A 46 -18.82 -5.79 7.53
CA VAL A 46 -18.70 -5.44 6.11
C VAL A 46 -18.72 -6.70 5.25
N GLN A 47 -19.42 -6.66 4.12
CA GLN A 47 -19.41 -7.75 3.14
C GLN A 47 -18.20 -7.64 2.18
N THR A 48 -17.66 -8.78 1.77
CA THR A 48 -16.56 -8.83 0.79
C THR A 48 -16.91 -8.11 -0.52
N ASP A 49 -18.17 -8.18 -0.95
CA ASP A 49 -18.62 -7.52 -2.19
C ASP A 49 -18.65 -5.99 -2.06
N THR A 50 -18.89 -5.48 -0.85
CA THR A 50 -18.74 -4.06 -0.56
C THR A 50 -17.29 -3.64 -0.74
N LEU A 51 -16.34 -4.38 -0.17
CA LEU A 51 -14.90 -4.11 -0.33
C LEU A 51 -14.49 -4.14 -1.81
N LYS A 52 -14.99 -5.11 -2.60
CA LYS A 52 -14.75 -5.17 -4.04
C LYS A 52 -15.32 -3.95 -4.77
N GLY A 53 -16.48 -3.45 -4.39
CA GLY A 53 -17.08 -2.23 -4.97
C GLY A 53 -16.23 -0.97 -4.73
N TYR A 54 -15.47 -0.92 -3.62
CA TYR A 54 -14.65 0.23 -3.25
C TYR A 54 -13.21 0.22 -3.79
N ARG A 55 -12.81 -0.79 -4.57
CA ARG A 55 -11.44 -0.92 -5.14
C ARG A 55 -10.91 0.38 -5.76
N ARG A 56 -11.71 1.03 -6.62
CA ARG A 56 -11.31 2.28 -7.28
C ARG A 56 -10.98 3.41 -6.30
N TYR A 57 -11.72 3.50 -5.19
CA TYR A 57 -11.51 4.54 -4.18
C TYR A 57 -10.27 4.23 -3.33
N ILE A 58 -10.08 2.95 -2.99
CA ILE A 58 -8.95 2.51 -2.18
C ILE A 58 -7.63 2.62 -2.95
N TYR A 59 -7.61 2.29 -4.24
CA TYR A 59 -6.42 2.51 -5.06
C TYR A 59 -6.04 3.99 -5.09
N VAL A 60 -7.00 4.90 -5.31
CA VAL A 60 -6.73 6.34 -5.26
C VAL A 60 -6.22 6.76 -3.88
N ALA A 61 -6.84 6.28 -2.80
CA ALA A 61 -6.37 6.56 -1.45
C ALA A 61 -4.93 6.06 -1.19
N MET A 62 -4.55 4.90 -1.72
CA MET A 62 -3.19 4.36 -1.62
C MET A 62 -2.19 5.20 -2.40
N PHE A 63 -2.55 5.70 -3.58
CA PHE A 63 -1.71 6.63 -4.33
C PHE A 63 -1.54 7.96 -3.60
N VAL A 64 -2.59 8.46 -2.95
CA VAL A 64 -2.53 9.67 -2.11
C VAL A 64 -1.64 9.44 -0.88
N LEU A 65 -1.79 8.30 -0.21
CA LEU A 65 -0.92 7.92 0.91
C LEU A 65 0.54 7.82 0.46
N ALA A 66 0.81 7.16 -0.67
CA ALA A 66 2.15 7.08 -1.24
C ALA A 66 2.73 8.49 -1.51
N ALA A 67 1.95 9.40 -2.09
CA ALA A 67 2.40 10.77 -2.38
C ALA A 67 2.71 11.60 -1.11
N ILE A 68 2.10 11.27 0.03
CA ILE A 68 2.42 11.93 1.31
C ILE A 68 3.79 11.47 1.83
N PHE A 69 4.12 10.20 1.62
CA PHE A 69 5.31 9.56 2.17
C PHE A 69 6.51 9.55 1.22
N THR A 70 6.29 9.74 -0.08
CA THR A 70 7.35 9.82 -1.08
C THR A 70 7.50 11.24 -1.60
N PRO A 71 8.68 11.61 -2.11
CA PRO A 71 8.81 12.78 -2.96
C PRO A 71 7.80 12.76 -4.13
N PRO A 72 7.52 13.91 -4.78
CA PRO A 72 6.61 14.01 -5.93
C PRO A 72 7.24 13.42 -7.21
N ASP A 73 7.72 12.18 -7.12
CA ASP A 73 8.27 11.37 -8.20
C ASP A 73 7.36 10.16 -8.44
N VAL A 74 6.99 9.94 -9.70
CA VAL A 74 6.04 8.90 -10.09
C VAL A 74 6.59 7.50 -9.82
N VAL A 75 7.90 7.29 -9.98
CA VAL A 75 8.53 5.97 -9.80
C VAL A 75 8.58 5.62 -8.32
N SER A 76 9.06 6.53 -7.47
CA SER A 76 9.08 6.34 -6.02
C SER A 76 7.68 6.15 -5.44
N GLN A 77 6.70 6.92 -5.91
CA GLN A 77 5.30 6.78 -5.50
C GLN A 77 4.73 5.40 -5.87
N LEU A 78 5.02 4.90 -7.07
CA LEU A 78 4.60 3.56 -7.50
C LEU A 78 5.24 2.46 -6.66
N ILE A 79 6.52 2.59 -6.29
CA ILE A 79 7.23 1.62 -5.44
C ILE A 79 6.52 1.46 -4.09
N VAL A 80 5.97 2.54 -3.52
CA VAL A 80 5.23 2.51 -2.25
C VAL A 80 3.76 2.13 -2.42
N ALA A 81 3.09 2.59 -3.49
CA ALA A 81 1.68 2.29 -3.74
C ALA A 81 1.45 0.81 -4.11
N LEU A 82 2.38 0.19 -4.85
CA LEU A 82 2.26 -1.19 -5.30
C LEU A 82 2.13 -2.19 -4.12
N PRO A 83 3.00 -2.21 -3.10
CA PRO A 83 2.85 -3.13 -1.97
C PRO A 83 1.55 -2.89 -1.19
N LEU A 84 1.13 -1.64 -1.00
CA LEU A 84 -0.16 -1.31 -0.37
C LEU A 84 -1.33 -1.97 -1.12
N ILE A 85 -1.36 -1.82 -2.44
CA ILE A 85 -2.40 -2.42 -3.30
C ILE A 85 -2.35 -3.95 -3.22
N ILE A 86 -1.17 -4.54 -3.28
CA ILE A 86 -0.99 -5.99 -3.19
C ILE A 86 -1.56 -6.53 -1.88
N PHE A 87 -1.24 -5.91 -0.75
CA PHE A 87 -1.76 -6.36 0.55
C PHE A 87 -3.28 -6.24 0.65
N TYR A 88 -3.85 -5.16 0.11
CA TYR A 88 -5.30 -5.01 0.03
C TYR A 88 -5.96 -6.09 -0.83
N GLU A 89 -5.38 -6.40 -1.99
CA GLU A 89 -5.85 -7.48 -2.85
C GLU A 89 -5.78 -8.84 -2.18
N ILE A 90 -4.68 -9.14 -1.49
CA ILE A 90 -4.53 -10.37 -0.69
C ILE A 90 -5.64 -10.44 0.35
N GLY A 91 -5.93 -9.34 1.06
CA GLY A 91 -7.04 -9.28 2.02
C GLY A 91 -8.40 -9.58 1.39
N ILE A 92 -8.69 -9.03 0.21
CA ILE A 92 -9.94 -9.33 -0.51
C ILE A 92 -9.99 -10.79 -0.95
N ILE A 93 -8.89 -11.36 -1.45
CA ILE A 93 -8.84 -12.76 -1.86
C ILE A 93 -9.12 -13.67 -0.67
N ILE A 94 -8.45 -13.45 0.47
CA ILE A 94 -8.66 -14.27 1.68
C ILE A 94 -10.10 -14.16 2.18
N THR A 95 -10.65 -12.94 2.28
CA THR A 95 -12.05 -12.73 2.68
C THR A 95 -13.05 -13.33 1.70
N SER A 96 -12.76 -13.33 0.40
CA SER A 96 -13.61 -13.95 -0.61
C SER A 96 -13.60 -15.47 -0.54
N ILE A 97 -12.45 -16.09 -0.23
CA ILE A 97 -12.36 -17.53 -0.02
C ILE A 97 -13.11 -17.91 1.26
N LEU A 98 -12.92 -17.16 2.35
CA LEU A 98 -13.55 -17.41 3.64
C LEU A 98 -15.07 -17.21 3.60
N SER A 99 -15.55 -16.15 2.95
CA SER A 99 -16.98 -15.87 2.79
C SER A 99 -17.69 -16.95 1.98
N LYS A 100 -17.02 -17.54 0.97
CA LYS A 100 -17.60 -18.64 0.18
C LYS A 100 -17.78 -19.93 0.99
N SER A 101 -16.98 -20.12 2.04
CA SER A 101 -17.07 -21.26 2.97
C SER A 101 -18.11 -21.06 4.07
N HIS A 102 -18.53 -19.82 4.32
CA HIS A 102 -19.45 -19.47 5.39
C HIS A 102 -20.58 -18.63 4.80
N PHE A 103 -21.32 -19.24 3.87
CA PHE A 103 -22.66 -18.77 3.55
C PHE A 103 -23.42 -18.69 4.87
N VAL A 104 -23.72 -17.47 5.32
CA VAL A 104 -24.91 -17.13 6.09
C VAL A 104 -25.27 -18.20 7.13
N THR A 105 -24.64 -18.15 8.29
CA THR A 105 -25.26 -18.76 9.47
C THR A 105 -25.92 -17.62 10.22
N LEU A 106 -27.26 -17.62 10.18
CA LEU A 106 -28.28 -16.71 10.73
C LEU A 106 -28.99 -15.84 9.68
#